data_AF-A0A1S9BTF9-F1
#
_entry.id   AF-A0A1S9BTF9-F1
#
_cell.length_a   1.000
_cell.length_b   1.000
_cell.length_c   1.000
_cell.angle_alpha   90.00
_cell.angle_beta   90.00
_cell.angle_gamma   90.00
#
_symmetry.space_group_name_H-M   'P 1'
#
loop_
_entity.id
_entity.type
_entity.pdbx_description
1 polymer ?
#
loop_
_entity_poly.entity_id
_entity_poly.type
_entity_poly.pdbx_seq_one_letter_code
_entity_poly.pdbx_strand_id
1 'polypeptide(L)' 'MAGRTKSKEINTEASEESRKPLNEVFSELDELIEKMENEDSLEKTFEMYKKGVGLLKDAGESIDKIEKQVKVLDEDGILS' A
#
# COMPACT_ATOMS: atom_id res chain seq x y z
N MET A 1 11.14 34.44 -23.72
CA MET A 1 9.72 34.41 -23.30
C MET A 1 9.12 33.09 -23.77
N ALA A 2 8.40 32.42 -22.86
CA ALA A 2 7.43 31.32 -23.03
C ALA A 2 7.76 30.18 -24.04
N GLY A 3 7.71 28.91 -23.68
CA GLY A 3 6.79 28.30 -22.73
C GLY A 3 7.28 26.95 -22.24
N ARG A 4 7.02 26.72 -20.95
CA ARG A 4 7.08 25.41 -20.31
C ARG A 4 5.89 24.61 -20.83
N THR A 5 6.12 23.53 -21.56
CA THR A 5 5.10 22.49 -21.71
C THR A 5 5.28 21.51 -20.56
N LYS A 6 4.47 21.72 -19.52
CA LYS A 6 4.24 20.83 -18.38
C LYS A 6 3.64 19.52 -18.91
N SER A 7 4.48 18.51 -19.10
CA SER A 7 4.02 17.17 -19.50
C SER A 7 3.74 16.33 -18.25
N LYS A 8 2.44 16.20 -17.99
CA LYS A 8 1.79 14.98 -17.51
C LYS A 8 1.97 14.65 -16.02
N GLU A 9 1.15 15.30 -15.21
CA GLU A 9 0.56 14.70 -14.01
C GLU A 9 -0.09 13.37 -14.44
N ILE A 10 0.50 12.26 -14.01
CA ILE A 10 -0.10 10.94 -14.13
C ILE A 10 -1.13 10.85 -13.01
N ASN A 11 -2.38 11.03 -13.40
CA ASN A 11 -3.54 10.82 -12.57
C ASN A 11 -3.68 9.30 -12.32
N THR A 12 -3.28 8.85 -11.14
CA THR A 12 -3.44 7.45 -10.69
C THR A 12 -4.70 7.34 -9.83
N GLU A 13 -5.84 7.68 -10.41
CA GLU A 13 -7.16 7.24 -9.92
C GLU A 13 -7.39 5.80 -10.40
N ALA A 14 -6.60 4.86 -9.87
CA ALA A 14 -6.88 3.44 -10.01
C ALA A 14 -7.85 3.04 -8.88
N SER A 15 -9.14 3.06 -9.20
CA SER A 15 -10.26 2.36 -8.53
C SER A 15 -10.12 2.13 -7.01
N GLU A 16 -10.66 3.03 -6.21
CA GLU A 16 -10.65 2.94 -4.74
C GLU A 16 -11.37 1.71 -4.18
N GLU A 17 -12.23 1.04 -4.96
CA GLU A 17 -13.00 -0.14 -4.55
C GLU A 17 -12.22 -1.47 -4.63
N SER A 18 -11.01 -1.50 -5.22
CA SER A 18 -10.29 -2.75 -5.47
C SER A 18 -9.10 -3.01 -4.53
N ARG A 19 -8.91 -2.19 -3.50
CA ARG A 19 -7.79 -2.34 -2.55
C ARG A 19 -8.22 -3.17 -1.35
N LYS A 20 -7.42 -4.17 -1.00
CA LYS A 20 -7.68 -5.01 0.17
C LYS A 20 -7.61 -4.17 1.44
N PRO A 21 -8.49 -4.41 2.42
CA PRO A 21 -8.43 -3.72 3.69
C PRO A 21 -7.14 -4.08 4.44
N LEU A 22 -6.62 -3.14 5.24
CA LEU A 22 -5.29 -3.24 5.85
C LEU A 22 -5.11 -4.48 6.75
N ASN A 23 -6.18 -4.92 7.42
CA ASN A 23 -6.17 -6.14 8.22
C ASN A 23 -5.96 -7.40 7.37
N GLU A 24 -6.54 -7.48 6.17
CA GLU A 24 -6.32 -8.61 5.26
C GLU A 24 -4.89 -8.61 4.73
N VAL A 25 -4.32 -7.44 4.45
CA VAL A 25 -2.91 -7.31 4.05
C VAL A 25 -1.98 -7.84 5.13
N PHE A 26 -2.24 -7.53 6.40
CA PHE A 26 -1.44 -8.08 7.51
C PHE A 26 -1.62 -9.59 7.67
N SER A 27 -2.86 -10.11 7.59
CA SER A 27 -3.08 -11.56 7.63
C SER A 27 -2.35 -12.30 6.50
N GLU A 28 -2.32 -11.74 5.29
CA GLU A 28 -1.56 -12.32 4.19
C GLU A 28 -0.04 -12.25 4.40
N LEU A 29 0.46 -11.19 5.05
CA LEU A 29 1.88 -11.09 5.40
C LEU A 29 2.27 -12.14 6.45
N ASP A 30 1.43 -12.36 7.46
CA ASP A 30 1.67 -13.40 8.48
C ASP A 30 1.73 -14.79 7.85
N GLU A 31 0.74 -15.14 7.01
CA GLU A 31 0.75 -16.41 6.27
C GLU A 31 1.96 -16.56 5.34
N LEU A 32 2.40 -15.45 4.74
CA LEU A 32 3.55 -15.45 3.85
C LEU A 32 4.83 -15.75 4.64
N ILE A 33 4.99 -15.16 5.82
CA ILE A 33 6.13 -15.40 6.71
C ILE A 33 6.14 -16.86 7.15
N GLU A 34 5.01 -17.42 7.60
CA GLU A 34 4.91 -18.83 7.97
C GLU A 34 5.30 -19.78 6.82
N LYS A 35 4.89 -19.46 5.58
CA LYS A 35 5.27 -20.23 4.39
C LYS A 35 6.76 -20.11 4.08
N MET A 36 7.34 -18.92 4.23
CA MET A 36 8.77 -18.68 4.00
C MET A 36 9.66 -19.42 4.99
N GLU A 37 9.24 -19.57 6.25
CA GLU A 37 9.99 -20.31 7.27
C GLU A 37 10.13 -21.81 6.96
N ASN A 38 9.23 -22.36 6.15
CA ASN A 38 9.16 -23.78 5.83
C ASN A 38 9.51 -24.09 4.35
N GLU A 39 10.00 -23.11 3.58
CA GLU A 39 10.34 -23.27 2.17
C GLU A 39 11.85 -23.42 1.96
N ASP A 40 12.25 -24.58 1.43
CA ASP A 40 13.65 -24.91 1.16
C ASP A 40 14.16 -24.38 -0.20
N SER A 41 13.24 -23.99 -1.09
CA SER A 41 13.58 -23.47 -2.42
C SER A 41 13.84 -21.97 -2.40
N LEU A 42 15.10 -21.58 -2.61
CA LEU A 42 15.50 -20.18 -2.72
C LEU A 42 14.68 -19.39 -3.76
N GLU A 43 14.35 -20.00 -4.90
CA GLU A 43 13.57 -19.36 -5.96
C GLU A 43 12.16 -19.02 -5.49
N LYS A 44 11.48 -19.97 -4.83
CA LYS A 44 10.15 -19.73 -4.25
C LYS A 44 10.20 -18.74 -3.10
N THR A 45 11.24 -18.79 -2.25
CA THR A 45 11.43 -17.79 -1.18
C THR A 45 11.63 -16.38 -1.75
N PHE A 46 12.30 -16.24 -2.89
CA PHE A 46 12.40 -14.96 -3.61
C PHE A 46 11.04 -14.48 -4.16
N GLU A 47 10.23 -15.37 -4.71
CA GLU A 47 8.88 -15.03 -5.15
C GLU A 47 8.01 -14.56 -3.98
N MET A 48 8.05 -15.28 -2.87
CA MET A 48 7.35 -14.90 -1.63
C MET A 48 7.84 -13.55 -1.11
N TYR A 49 9.15 -13.33 -1.03
CA TYR A 49 9.72 -12.04 -0.64
C TYR A 49 9.20 -10.89 -1.52
N LYS A 50 9.21 -11.07 -2.85
CA LYS A 50 8.70 -10.07 -3.79
C LYS A 50 7.21 -9.79 -3.55
N LYS A 51 6.41 -10.83 -3.27
CA LYS A 51 5.00 -10.67 -2.88
C LYS A 51 4.89 -9.85 -1.59
N GLY A 52 5.69 -10.16 -0.57
CA GLY A 52 5.71 -9.46 0.70
C GLY A 52 6.04 -7.97 0.57
N VAL A 53 7.03 -7.62 -0.26
CA VAL A 53 7.34 -6.21 -0.56
C VAL A 53 6.16 -5.51 -1.22
N GLY A 54 5.42 -6.19 -2.11
CA GLY A 54 4.19 -5.66 -2.70
C GLY A 54 3.12 -5.37 -1.64
N LEU A 55 2.84 -6.34 -0.77
CA LEU A 55 1.88 -6.20 0.33
C LEU A 55 2.25 -5.04 1.27
N LEU A 56 3.53 -4.89 1.62
CA LEU A 56 4.00 -3.77 2.44
C LEU A 56 3.78 -2.41 1.78
N LYS A 57 3.94 -2.35 0.45
CA LYS A 57 3.65 -1.13 -0.30
C LYS A 57 2.16 -0.77 -0.23
N ASP A 58 1.29 -1.76 -0.43
CA ASP A 58 -0.16 -1.56 -0.36
C ASP A 58 -0.62 -1.14 1.04
N ALA A 59 0.00 -1.71 2.08
CA ALA A 59 -0.21 -1.29 3.47
C ALA A 59 0.21 0.17 3.69
N GLY A 60 1.39 0.57 3.20
CA GLY A 60 1.88 1.94 3.30
C GLY A 60 0.96 2.96 2.64
N GLU A 61 0.45 2.65 1.44
CA GLU A 61 -0.52 3.52 0.74
C GLU A 61 -1.85 3.63 1.49
N SER A 62 -2.29 2.54 2.13
CA SER A 62 -3.53 2.53 2.92
C SER A 62 -3.38 3.36 4.19
N ILE A 63 -2.23 3.26 4.88
CA ILE A 63 -1.92 4.05 6.08
C ILE A 63 -1.85 5.53 5.74
N ASP A 64 -1.14 5.92 4.68
CA ASP A 64 -1.07 7.33 4.24
C ASP A 64 -2.45 7.93 3.94
N LYS A 65 -3.37 7.14 3.37
CA LYS A 65 -4.76 7.56 3.16
C LYS A 65 -5.50 7.77 4.49
N ILE A 66 -5.37 6.84 5.44
CA ILE A 66 -5.97 6.97 6.77
C ILE A 66 -5.42 8.21 7.48
N GLU A 67 -4.11 8.44 7.44
CA GLU A 67 -3.48 9.63 8.03
C GLU A 67 -4.03 10.94 7.44
N LYS A 68 -4.23 10.99 6.11
CA LYS A 68 -4.85 12.15 5.45
C LYS A 68 -6.29 12.35 5.89
N GLN A 69 -7.07 11.28 5.98
CA GLN A 69 -8.47 11.36 6.45
C GLN A 69 -8.55 11.83 7.89
N VAL A 70 -7.69 11.30 8.77
CA VAL A 70 -7.62 11.74 10.18
C VAL A 70 -7.28 13.23 10.27
N LYS A 71 -6.33 13.72 9.47
CA LYS A 71 -6.00 15.17 9.44
C LYS A 71 -7.18 16.04 9.04
N VAL A 72 -7.95 15.65 8.03
CA VAL A 72 -9.16 16.39 7.62
C VAL A 72 -10.18 16.43 8.76
N LEU A 73 -10.42 15.31 9.43
CA LEU A 73 -11.36 15.24 10.56
C LEU A 73 -10.91 16.08 11.76
N ASP A 74 -9.60 16.20 11.98
CA ASP A 74 -9.02 17.07 13.02
C ASP A 74 -9.16 18.55 12.65
N GLU A 75 -8.86 18.91 11.40
CA GLU A 75 -9.04 20.28 10.86
C GLU A 75 -10.51 20.74 10.90
N ASP A 76 -11.46 19.82 10.65
CA ASP A 76 -12.89 20.07 10.75
C ASP A 76 -13.41 20.16 12.20
N GLY A 77 -12.55 19.91 13.20
CA GLY A 77 -12.91 19.94 14.63
C GLY A 77 -13.85 18.82 15.06
N ILE A 78 -13.89 17.71 14.30
CA ILE A 78 -14.76 16.56 14.58
C ILE A 78 -14.12 15.63 15.61
N LEU A 79 -12.79 15.58 15.66
CA LEU A 79 -12.02 14.74 16.59
C LEU A 79 -11.75 15.40 17.96
N SER A 80 -12.20 16.64 18.16
CA SER A 80 -12.02 17.42 19.40
C SER A 80 -13.18 17.31 20.39
#